data_AF-A0A7W3IYN8-F1
#
_entry.id   AF-A0A7W3IYN8-F1
#
_cell.length_a   1.000
_cell.length_b   1.000
_cell.length_c   1.000
_cell.angle_alpha   90.00
_cell.angle_beta   90.00
_cell.angle_gamma   90.00
#
_symmetry.space_group_name_H-M   'P 1'
#
loop_
_entity.id
_entity.type
_entity.pdbx_description
1 polymer ?
#
loop_
_entity_poly.entity_id
_entity_poly.type
_entity_poly.pdbx_seq_one_letter_code
_entity_poly.pdbx_strand_id
1 'polypeptide(L)'
;MIRRLLGALGILLGLYGAWLLLSRQDLDQLVGAATWLAGGVVVHDFLLAPVVLVVVALGARLLPAQVRAPAVVGLVVLGATTLLAVPVLGRFGARSDNATLLDRDYTTGWLVLAALVLVAVTVAWLVRWRTSRGERSARGLRPGR
;
A
#
# COMPACT_ATOMS: atom_id res chain seq x y z
N MET A 1 -20.61 19.90 4.59
CA MET A 1 -19.72 20.69 5.46
C MET A 1 -18.46 19.93 5.85
N ILE A 2 -18.58 18.72 6.42
CA ILE A 2 -17.43 17.94 6.92
C ILE A 2 -16.32 17.67 5.89
N ARG A 3 -16.66 17.36 4.62
CA ARG A 3 -15.66 17.17 3.55
C ARG A 3 -14.81 18.42 3.28
N ARG A 4 -15.42 19.61 3.35
CA ARG A 4 -14.71 20.89 3.15
C ARG A 4 -13.80 21.20 4.33
N LEU A 5 -14.26 20.92 5.55
CA LEU A 5 -13.45 21.08 6.76
C LEU A 5 -12.24 20.14 6.75
N LEU A 6 -12.43 18.86 6.41
CA LEU A 6 -11.33 17.91 6.26
C LEU A 6 -10.35 18.34 5.17
N GLY A 7 -10.87 18.83 4.03
CA GLY A 7 -10.03 19.37 2.95
C GLY A 7 -9.21 20.59 3.40
N ALA A 8 -9.85 21.56 4.06
CA ALA A 8 -9.17 22.76 4.58
C ALA A 8 -8.12 22.41 5.63
N LEU A 9 -8.44 21.50 6.56
CA LEU A 9 -7.50 21.01 7.56
C LEU A 9 -6.30 20.32 6.90
N GLY A 10 -6.53 19.46 5.90
CA GLY A 10 -5.46 18.79 5.16
C GLY A 10 -4.54 19.79 4.44
N ILE A 11 -5.11 20.82 3.83
CA ILE A 11 -4.34 21.90 3.19
C ILE A 11 -3.49 22.65 4.22
N LEU A 12 -4.09 23.04 5.36
CA LEU A 12 -3.38 23.76 6.42
C LEU A 12 -2.21 22.92 6.98
N LEU A 13 -2.43 21.63 7.22
CA LEU A 13 -1.38 20.71 7.67
C LEU A 13 -0.28 20.53 6.61
N GLY A 14 -0.66 20.43 5.33
CA GLY A 14 0.29 20.34 4.22
C GLY A 14 1.15 21.59 4.09
N LEU A 15 0.54 22.78 4.16
CA LEU A 15 1.26 24.06 4.14
C LEU A 15 2.17 24.22 5.35
N TYR A 16 1.73 23.81 6.53
CA TYR A 16 2.55 23.83 7.74
C TYR A 16 3.76 22.90 7.61
N GLY A 17 3.57 21.69 7.08
CA GLY A 17 4.66 20.76 6.79
C GLY A 17 5.65 21.30 5.75
N ALA A 18 5.15 21.92 4.67
CA ALA A 18 5.99 22.56 3.66
C ALA A 18 6.80 23.74 4.26
N TRP A 19 6.17 24.55 5.11
CA TRP A 19 6.85 25.62 5.82
C TRP A 19 7.94 25.07 6.75
N LEU A 20 7.68 24.00 7.51
CA LEU A 20 8.70 23.35 8.34
C LEU A 20 9.85 22.78 7.50
N LEU A 21 9.54 22.12 6.37
CA LEU A 21 10.54 21.58 5.46
C LEU A 21 11.48 22.68 4.95
N LEU A 22 10.93 23.82 4.51
CA LEU A 22 11.72 24.92 3.95
C LEU A 22 12.42 25.80 4.99
N SER A 23 11.90 25.86 6.22
CA SER A 23 12.45 26.74 7.27
C SER A 23 13.40 26.06 8.24
N ARG A 24 13.41 24.72 8.30
CA ARG A 24 14.17 23.95 9.31
C ARG A 24 15.22 23.00 8.74
N GLN A 25 15.31 22.87 7.41
CA GLN A 25 16.24 21.94 6.77
C GLN A 25 17.28 22.70 5.96
N ASP A 26 18.49 22.15 5.92
CA ASP A 26 19.57 22.65 5.06
C ASP A 26 19.40 22.17 3.62
N LEU A 27 20.15 22.76 2.68
CA LEU A 27 20.02 22.49 1.24
C LEU A 27 20.18 21.00 0.91
N ASP A 28 21.15 20.31 1.52
CA ASP A 28 21.39 18.89 1.29
C ASP A 28 20.20 18.02 1.72
N GLN A 29 19.56 18.38 2.83
CA GLN A 29 18.35 17.69 3.32
C GLN A 29 17.15 17.95 2.41
N LEU A 30 17.00 19.17 1.89
CA LEU A 30 15.97 19.51 0.91
C LEU A 30 16.15 18.73 -0.40
N VAL A 31 17.37 18.64 -0.92
CA VAL A 31 17.71 17.85 -2.10
C VAL A 31 17.45 16.36 -1.84
N GLY A 32 17.82 15.86 -0.66
CA GLY A 32 17.51 14.49 -0.24
C GLY A 32 16.01 14.21 -0.21
N ALA A 33 15.22 15.10 0.39
CA ALA A 33 13.77 15.00 0.43
C ALA A 33 13.15 15.04 -0.97
N ALA A 34 13.57 15.96 -1.83
CA ALA A 34 13.12 16.06 -3.21
C ALA A 34 13.46 14.80 -4.02
N THR A 35 14.68 14.28 -3.84
CA THR A 35 15.14 13.05 -4.49
C THR A 35 14.33 11.85 -4.02
N TRP A 36 14.01 11.75 -2.73
CA TRP A 36 13.18 10.68 -2.20
C TRP A 36 11.74 10.74 -2.73
N LEU A 37 11.13 11.93 -2.74
CA LEU A 37 9.78 12.14 -3.26
C LEU A 37 9.70 11.82 -4.75
N ALA A 38 10.64 12.33 -5.56
CA ALA A 38 10.68 12.07 -7.00
C ALA A 38 11.03 10.61 -7.30
N GLY A 39 12.06 10.06 -6.64
CA GLY A 39 12.51 8.69 -6.81
C GLY A 39 11.42 7.67 -6.46
N GLY A 40 10.66 7.92 -5.39
CA GLY A 40 9.50 7.10 -5.02
C GLY A 40 8.44 7.05 -6.12
N VAL A 41 8.08 8.20 -6.70
CA VAL A 41 7.12 8.28 -7.83
C VAL A 41 7.65 7.52 -9.05
N VAL A 42 8.92 7.75 -9.42
CA VAL A 42 9.55 7.07 -10.56
C VAL A 42 9.53 5.56 -10.38
N VAL A 43 9.97 5.04 -9.22
CA VAL A 43 9.97 3.59 -8.98
C VAL A 43 8.54 3.04 -8.91
N HIS A 44 7.58 3.80 -8.36
CA HIS A 44 6.18 3.37 -8.34
C HIS A 44 5.61 3.22 -9.76
N ASP A 45 5.75 4.25 -10.59
CA ASP A 45 5.09 4.32 -11.90
C ASP A 45 5.80 3.48 -12.96
N PHE A 46 7.14 3.42 -12.93
CA PHE A 46 7.93 2.72 -13.95
C PHE A 46 8.34 1.30 -13.56
N LEU A 47 8.23 0.91 -12.29
CA LEU A 47 8.54 -0.45 -11.86
C LEU A 47 7.34 -1.14 -11.22
N LEU A 48 6.78 -0.58 -10.15
CA LEU A 48 5.72 -1.26 -9.41
C LEU A 48 4.45 -1.42 -10.25
N ALA A 49 3.97 -0.35 -10.89
CA ALA A 49 2.76 -0.41 -11.70
C ALA A 49 2.87 -1.43 -12.87
N PRO A 50 3.95 -1.45 -13.68
CA PRO A 50 4.14 -2.49 -14.70
C PRO A 50 4.18 -3.91 -14.14
N VAL A 51 4.90 -4.13 -13.03
CA VAL A 51 4.95 -5.45 -12.37
C VAL A 51 3.57 -5.88 -11.91
N VAL A 52 2.82 -4.99 -11.26
CA VAL A 52 1.46 -5.26 -10.82
C VAL A 52 0.56 -5.60 -12.01
N LEU A 53 0.64 -4.86 -13.12
CA LEU A 53 -0.13 -5.13 -14.32
C LEU A 53 0.18 -6.52 -14.90
N VAL A 54 1.45 -6.91 -14.98
CA VAL A 54 1.87 -8.23 -15.45
C VAL A 54 1.34 -9.33 -14.53
N VAL A 55 1.52 -9.19 -13.22
CA VAL A 55 1.03 -10.18 -12.24
C VAL A 55 -0.49 -10.30 -12.29
N VAL A 56 -1.21 -9.20 -12.43
CA VAL A 56 -2.67 -9.21 -12.56
C VAL A 56 -3.11 -9.84 -13.89
N ALA A 57 -2.41 -9.57 -15.00
CA ALA A 57 -2.71 -10.17 -16.30
C ALA A 57 -2.51 -11.69 -16.27
N LEU A 58 -1.44 -12.17 -15.63
CA LEU A 58 -1.19 -13.60 -15.41
C LEU A 58 -2.24 -14.20 -14.46
N GLY A 59 -2.52 -13.52 -13.34
CA GLY A 59 -3.54 -13.93 -12.37
C GLY A 59 -4.95 -13.98 -12.98
N ALA A 60 -5.26 -13.12 -13.95
CA ALA A 60 -6.53 -13.16 -14.67
C ALA A 60 -6.69 -14.42 -15.54
N ARG A 61 -5.61 -15.07 -15.93
CA ARG A 61 -5.64 -16.36 -16.65
C ARG A 61 -5.66 -17.56 -15.69
N LEU A 62 -5.03 -17.43 -14.52
CA LEU A 62 -4.78 -18.56 -13.61
C LEU A 62 -5.75 -18.64 -12.41
N LEU A 63 -6.32 -17.52 -11.96
CA LEU A 63 -7.10 -17.46 -10.73
C LEU A 63 -8.62 -17.47 -10.98
N PRO A 64 -9.40 -18.13 -10.09
CA PRO A 64 -10.86 -18.01 -10.05
C PRO A 64 -11.31 -16.55 -9.84
N ALA A 65 -12.42 -16.15 -10.47
CA ALA A 65 -12.93 -14.78 -10.44
C ALA A 65 -13.14 -14.21 -9.01
N GLN A 66 -13.40 -15.07 -8.04
CA GLN A 66 -13.63 -14.72 -6.64
C GLN A 66 -12.35 -14.27 -5.91
N VAL A 67 -11.18 -14.73 -6.36
CA VAL A 67 -9.87 -14.45 -5.73
C VAL A 67 -9.22 -13.19 -6.32
N ARG A 68 -9.54 -12.85 -7.58
CA ARG A 68 -8.83 -11.82 -8.35
C ARG A 68 -8.78 -10.46 -7.66
N ALA A 69 -9.93 -9.89 -7.30
CA ALA A 69 -9.93 -8.53 -6.74
C ALA A 69 -9.27 -8.44 -5.35
N PRO A 70 -9.55 -9.34 -4.39
CA PRO A 70 -8.81 -9.37 -3.13
C PRO A 70 -7.30 -9.51 -3.35
N ALA A 71 -6.86 -10.38 -4.26
CA ALA A 71 -5.44 -10.56 -4.57
C ALA A 71 -4.80 -9.28 -5.16
N VAL A 72 -5.49 -8.57 -6.06
CA VAL A 72 -5.01 -7.28 -6.62
C VAL A 72 -4.84 -6.25 -5.50
N VAL A 73 -5.82 -6.12 -4.61
CA VAL A 73 -5.74 -5.19 -3.47
C VAL A 73 -4.55 -5.54 -2.57
N GLY A 74 -4.39 -6.83 -2.23
CA GLY A 74 -3.25 -7.29 -1.45
C GLY A 74 -1.92 -6.97 -2.11
N LEU A 75 -1.79 -7.23 -3.41
CA LEU A 75 -0.59 -6.94 -4.18
C LEU A 75 -0.25 -5.45 -4.21
N VAL A 76 -1.24 -4.58 -4.42
CA VAL A 76 -1.03 -3.12 -4.43
C VAL A 76 -0.61 -2.62 -3.06
N VAL A 77 -1.30 -3.07 -1.99
CA VAL A 77 -0.99 -2.66 -0.62
C VAL A 77 0.41 -3.15 -0.22
N LEU A 78 0.72 -4.43 -0.40
CA LEU A 78 2.04 -4.98 -0.07
C LEU A 78 3.14 -4.38 -0.93
N GLY A 79 2.93 -4.25 -2.24
CA GLY A 79 3.91 -3.67 -3.14
C GLY A 79 4.27 -2.23 -2.76
N ALA A 80 3.26 -1.38 -2.56
CA ALA A 80 3.48 0.02 -2.21
C ALA A 80 4.10 0.19 -0.82
N THR A 81 3.62 -0.55 0.18
CA THR A 81 4.18 -0.49 1.54
C THR A 81 5.59 -1.06 1.61
N THR A 82 5.91 -2.08 0.81
CA THR A 82 7.28 -2.62 0.70
C THR A 82 8.22 -1.59 0.08
N LEU A 83 7.81 -0.92 -1.00
CA LEU A 83 8.61 0.14 -1.61
C LEU A 83 8.92 1.26 -0.61
N LEU A 84 7.91 1.66 0.17
CA LEU A 84 8.08 2.66 1.23
C LEU A 84 9.00 2.16 2.37
N ALA A 85 8.98 0.86 2.65
CA ALA A 85 9.77 0.25 3.72
C ALA A 85 11.24 -0.01 3.35
N VAL A 86 11.62 0.11 2.07
CA VAL A 86 13.01 -0.15 1.61
C VAL A 86 14.08 0.57 2.46
N PRO A 87 13.96 1.87 2.78
CA PRO A 87 14.97 2.57 3.57
C PRO A 87 15.18 1.99 4.96
N VAL A 88 14.08 1.66 5.64
CA VAL A 88 14.13 1.19 7.03
C VAL A 88 14.54 -0.27 7.10
N LEU A 89 14.12 -1.10 6.14
CA LEU A 89 14.55 -2.50 6.01
C LEU A 89 16.03 -2.60 5.65
N GLY A 90 16.51 -1.74 4.74
CA GLY A 90 17.92 -1.65 4.37
C GLY A 90 18.79 -0.92 5.39
N ARG A 91 18.17 -0.36 6.44
CA ARG A 91 18.82 0.54 7.42
C ARG A 91 19.60 1.69 6.77
N PHE A 92 19.16 2.18 5.63
CA PHE A 92 19.81 3.27 4.93
C PHE A 92 19.71 4.55 5.76
N GLY A 93 20.84 5.21 5.98
CA GLY A 93 20.93 6.39 6.84
C GLY A 93 21.19 6.08 8.32
N ALA A 94 21.40 4.82 8.73
CA ALA A 94 21.85 4.50 10.08
C ALA A 94 23.11 5.30 10.46
N ARG A 95 23.10 5.90 11.67
CA ARG A 95 24.24 6.67 12.18
C ARG A 95 24.67 6.15 13.54
N SER A 96 25.98 6.02 13.75
CA SER A 96 26.55 5.53 15.01
C SER A 96 26.42 6.53 16.16
N ASP A 97 26.23 7.81 15.85
CA ASP A 97 26.07 8.92 16.79
C ASP A 97 24.62 9.07 17.31
N ASN A 98 23.65 8.35 16.74
CA ASN A 98 22.26 8.39 17.17
C ASN A 98 21.63 6.99 17.20
N ALA A 99 21.72 6.35 18.37
CA ALA A 99 21.20 5.00 18.58
C ALA A 99 19.67 4.87 18.52
N THR A 100 18.93 5.98 18.57
CA THR A 100 17.46 5.97 18.40
C THR A 100 17.05 5.96 16.92
N LEU A 101 17.99 6.23 16.02
CA LEU A 101 17.75 6.16 14.59
C LEU A 101 17.72 4.69 14.14
N LEU A 102 16.58 4.26 13.60
CA LEU A 102 16.37 2.88 13.15
C LEU A 102 16.55 1.84 14.28
N ASP A 103 16.04 2.15 15.47
CA ASP A 103 16.13 1.31 16.66
C ASP A 103 15.10 0.16 16.69
N ARG A 104 14.11 0.18 15.79
CA ARG A 104 13.06 -0.84 15.72
C ARG A 104 13.40 -1.99 14.79
N ASP A 105 12.80 -3.14 15.14
CA ASP A 105 12.78 -4.31 14.27
C ASP A 105 11.75 -4.11 13.15
N TYR A 106 12.15 -3.37 12.12
CA TYR A 106 11.33 -3.11 10.94
C TYR A 106 11.04 -4.38 10.15
N THR A 107 11.90 -5.39 10.23
CA THR A 107 11.68 -6.68 9.56
C THR A 107 10.47 -7.36 10.16
N THR A 108 10.44 -7.52 11.49
CA THR A 108 9.29 -8.08 12.20
C THR A 108 8.04 -7.23 11.98
N GLY A 109 8.15 -5.90 12.07
CA GLY A 109 7.02 -5.00 11.81
C GLY A 109 6.44 -5.16 10.40
N TRP A 110 7.28 -5.24 9.38
CA TRP A 110 6.86 -5.46 8.00
C TRP A 110 6.25 -6.85 7.78
N LEU A 111 6.82 -7.90 8.38
CA LEU A 111 6.27 -9.26 8.32
C LEU A 111 4.89 -9.35 8.97
N VAL A 112 4.69 -8.68 10.11
CA VAL A 112 3.37 -8.60 10.76
C VAL A 112 2.38 -7.88 9.87
N LEU A 113 2.75 -6.73 9.28
CA LEU A 113 1.90 -6.03 8.31
C LEU A 113 1.56 -6.95 7.12
N ALA A 114 2.54 -7.67 6.59
CA ALA A 114 2.34 -8.58 5.47
C ALA A 114 1.36 -9.70 5.82
N ALA A 115 1.51 -10.30 6.99
CA ALA A 115 0.59 -11.32 7.50
C ALA A 115 -0.84 -10.77 7.65
N LEU A 116 -1.01 -9.57 8.19
CA LEU A 116 -2.33 -8.94 8.35
C LEU A 116 -3.00 -8.69 7.00
N VAL A 117 -2.26 -8.22 6.00
CA VAL A 117 -2.80 -8.03 4.64
C VAL A 117 -3.21 -9.36 4.02
N LEU A 118 -2.38 -10.40 4.15
CA LEU A 118 -2.71 -11.75 3.65
C LEU A 118 -3.96 -12.32 4.33
N VAL A 119 -4.12 -12.12 5.64
CA VAL A 119 -5.34 -12.49 6.37
C VAL A 119 -6.54 -11.72 5.82
N ALA A 120 -6.44 -10.40 5.64
CA ALA A 120 -7.52 -9.59 5.08
C ALA A 120 -7.92 -10.03 3.67
N VAL A 121 -6.96 -10.33 2.80
CA VAL A 121 -7.19 -10.87 1.45
C VAL A 121 -7.92 -12.22 1.51
N THR A 122 -7.47 -13.10 2.41
CA THR A 122 -8.07 -14.43 2.60
C THR A 122 -9.51 -14.33 3.09
N VAL A 123 -9.77 -13.47 4.08
CA VAL A 123 -11.11 -13.22 4.60
C VAL A 123 -12.02 -12.64 3.50
N ALA A 124 -11.55 -11.65 2.75
CA ALA A 124 -12.30 -11.05 1.66
C ALA A 124 -12.64 -12.08 0.55
N TRP A 125 -11.70 -12.96 0.22
CA TRP A 125 -11.95 -14.07 -0.68
C TRP A 125 -13.01 -15.04 -0.16
N LEU A 126 -12.90 -15.49 1.10
CA LEU A 126 -13.86 -16.41 1.72
C LEU A 126 -15.29 -15.84 1.75
N VAL A 127 -15.43 -14.56 2.09
CA VAL A 127 -16.72 -13.86 2.08
C VAL A 127 -17.33 -13.87 0.68
N ARG A 128 -16.55 -13.50 -0.35
CA ARG A 128 -17.02 -13.50 -1.75
C ARG A 128 -17.37 -14.88 -2.27
N TRP A 129 -16.63 -15.91 -1.84
CA TRP A 129 -16.92 -17.28 -2.22
C TRP A 129 -18.25 -17.77 -1.66
N ARG A 130 -18.56 -17.44 -0.40
CA ARG A 130 -19.83 -17.78 0.25
C ARG A 130 -21.02 -17.09 -0.40
N THR A 131 -20.94 -15.79 -0.69
CA THR A 131 -22.04 -15.04 -1.33
C THR A 131 -22.33 -15.58 -2.74
N SER A 132 -21.29 -15.86 -3.51
CA SER A 132 -21.42 -16.42 -4.87
C SER A 132 -22.08 -17.82 -4.90
N ARG A 133 -21.97 -18.61 -3.83
CA ARG A 133 -22.64 -19.92 -3.71
C ARG A 133 -24.12 -19.76 -3.35
N GLY A 134 -24.45 -18.86 -2.43
CA GLY A 134 -25.85 -18.57 -2.06
C GLY A 134 -26.71 -18.12 -3.24
N GLU A 135 -26.17 -17.24 -4.10
CA GLU A 135 -26.86 -16.79 -5.31
C GLU A 135 -27.12 -17.90 -6.34
N ARG A 136 -26.22 -18.89 -6.45
CA ARG A 136 -26.39 -20.03 -7.35
C ARG A 136 -27.47 -21.00 -6.86
N SER A 137 -27.50 -21.30 -5.57
CA SER A 137 -28.59 -22.10 -4.98
C SER A 137 -29.94 -21.42 -5.15
N ALA A 138 -30.03 -20.10 -4.92
CA ALA A 138 -31.28 -19.35 -5.08
C ALA A 138 -31.78 -19.30 -6.53
N ARG A 139 -30.87 -19.30 -7.52
CA ARG A 139 -31.24 -19.39 -8.95
C ARG A 139 -31.66 -20.79 -9.39
N GLY A 140 -31.03 -21.85 -8.87
CA GLY A 140 -31.43 -23.23 -9.17
C GLY A 140 -32.80 -23.63 -8.62
N LEU A 141 -33.27 -22.94 -7.58
CA LEU A 141 -34.59 -23.12 -6.96
C LEU A 141 -35.73 -22.36 -7.66
N ARG A 142 -35.46 -21.64 -8.77
CA ARG A 142 -36.51 -21.07 -9.62
C ARG A 142 -36.68 -21.98 -10.86
N PRO A 143 -37.64 -22.94 -10.86
CA PRO A 143 -37.98 -23.66 -12.07
C PRO A 143 -38.53 -22.66 -13.09
N GLY A 144 -38.14 -22.83 -14.35
CA GLY A 144 -38.60 -22.00 -15.46
C GLY A 144 -40.12 -21.90 -15.48
N ARG A 145 -40.62 -20.68 -15.67
CA ARG A 145 -41.98 -20.42 -16.14
C ARG A 145 -42.06 -20.70 -17.63
#